data_AF-A0A947RSP7-F1
#
_entry.id   AF-A0A947RSP7-F1
#
_cell.length_a   1.000
_cell.length_b   1.000
_cell.length_c   1.000
_cell.angle_alpha   90.00
_cell.angle_beta   90.00
_cell.angle_gamma   90.00
#
_symmetry.space_group_name_H-M   'P 1'
#
loop_
_entity.id
_entity.type
_entity.pdbx_description
1 polymer ?
#
loop_
_entity_poly.entity_id
_entity_poly.type
_entity_poly.pdbx_seq_one_letter_code
_entity_poly.pdbx_strand_id
1 'polypeptide(L)'
;MACRQCGDCCDPILLRATKCEIRADRSLEGDDFILEHWHRVSKAIAFQKRPILRESHYKGRRYYICDRFDTTTRRCSAHDDRPPICRAFPENLRTEGRPLNLRAFPQCGSNGTTSSR
;
A
#
# COMPACT_ATOMS: atom_id res chain seq x y z
N MET A 1 10.60 -5.83 -11.28
CA MET A 1 10.07 -7.11 -10.73
C MET A 1 8.61 -7.30 -11.17
N ALA A 2 8.18 -8.54 -11.45
CA ALA A 2 6.78 -8.84 -11.74
C ALA A 2 5.91 -8.75 -10.46
N CYS A 3 4.67 -8.28 -10.57
CA CYS A 3 3.71 -8.25 -9.45
C CYS A 3 3.27 -9.68 -9.17
N ARG A 4 3.20 -10.08 -7.89
CA ARG A 4 2.76 -11.42 -7.47
C ARG A 4 1.34 -11.42 -6.88
N GLN A 5 0.56 -10.36 -7.12
CA GLN A 5 -0.77 -10.16 -6.55
C GLN A 5 -0.83 -10.33 -5.02
N CYS A 6 0.27 -10.05 -4.32
CA CYS A 6 0.40 -10.26 -2.88
C CYS A 6 -0.43 -9.27 -2.04
N GLY A 7 -0.90 -8.17 -2.63
CA GLY A 7 -1.69 -7.15 -1.91
C GLY A 7 -0.88 -6.25 -0.98
N ASP A 8 0.44 -6.42 -0.89
CA ASP A 8 1.30 -5.62 -0.02
C ASP A 8 1.29 -4.12 -0.36
N CYS A 9 1.02 -3.78 -1.63
CA CYS A 9 0.83 -2.41 -2.07
C CYS A 9 -0.56 -1.83 -1.74
N CYS A 10 -1.43 -2.60 -1.07
CA CYS A 10 -2.85 -2.32 -0.94
C CYS A 10 -3.45 -2.59 0.46
N ASP A 11 -2.89 -3.48 1.31
CA ASP A 11 -3.53 -3.84 2.59
C ASP A 11 -2.56 -4.20 3.73
N PRO A 12 -2.55 -3.42 4.83
CA PRO A 12 -2.58 -1.97 4.89
C PRO A 12 -1.22 -1.38 4.49
N ILE A 13 -1.27 -0.22 3.83
CA ILE A 13 -0.09 0.51 3.35
C ILE A 13 0.11 1.81 4.11
N LEU A 14 1.36 2.24 4.17
CA LEU A 14 1.79 3.39 4.96
C LEU A 14 2.16 4.58 4.07
N LEU A 15 1.57 5.74 4.36
CA LEU A 15 1.98 7.03 3.84
C LEU A 15 2.36 7.99 4.97
N ARG A 16 3.23 8.94 4.63
CA ARG A 16 3.54 10.12 5.46
C ARG A 16 2.71 11.34 5.08
N ALA A 17 1.67 11.15 4.28
CA ALA A 17 0.78 12.21 3.80
C ALA A 17 -0.68 11.84 4.05
N THR A 18 -1.50 12.87 4.18
CA THR A 18 -2.95 12.86 4.19
C THR A 18 -3.49 13.04 2.77
N LYS A 19 -4.73 12.61 2.53
CA LYS A 19 -5.41 12.94 1.27
C LYS A 19 -5.55 14.45 1.03
N CYS A 20 -5.61 15.26 2.09
CA CYS A 20 -5.66 16.71 1.97
C CYS A 20 -4.35 17.26 1.38
N GLU A 21 -3.21 16.84 1.93
CA GLU A 21 -1.89 17.22 1.41
C GLU A 21 -1.70 16.73 -0.03
N ILE A 22 -2.13 15.51 -0.34
CA ILE A 22 -2.06 14.97 -1.72
C ILE A 22 -2.96 15.77 -2.67
N ARG A 23 -4.15 16.20 -2.26
CA ARG A 23 -5.01 17.07 -3.10
C ARG A 23 -4.42 18.45 -3.34
N ALA A 24 -3.73 19.00 -2.35
CA ALA A 24 -3.16 20.34 -2.44
C ALA A 24 -1.93 20.39 -3.36
N ASP A 25 -1.13 19.32 -3.38
CA ASP A 25 0.05 19.18 -4.23
C ASP A 25 -0.32 18.60 -5.61
N ARG A 26 -0.97 17.43 -5.62
CA ARG A 26 -1.49 16.68 -6.78
C ARG A 26 -0.55 16.70 -7.99
N SER A 27 0.74 16.48 -7.74
CA SER A 27 1.81 16.61 -8.72
C SER A 27 2.31 15.27 -9.27
N LEU A 28 1.90 14.14 -8.69
CA LEU A 28 2.42 12.82 -9.03
C LEU A 28 1.40 11.97 -9.80
N GLU A 29 1.90 11.17 -10.76
CA GLU A 29 1.11 10.28 -11.63
C GLU A 29 0.26 9.24 -10.86
N GLY A 30 0.57 8.98 -9.58
CA GLY A 30 -0.16 8.05 -8.72
C GLY A 30 -1.20 8.70 -7.80
N ASP A 31 -1.29 10.03 -7.76
CA ASP A 31 -2.10 10.74 -6.76
C ASP A 31 -3.59 10.48 -6.95
N ASP A 32 -4.09 10.49 -8.18
CA ASP A 32 -5.49 10.24 -8.48
C ASP A 32 -5.93 8.85 -8.01
N PHE A 33 -5.09 7.84 -8.24
CA PHE A 33 -5.35 6.48 -7.75
C PHE A 33 -5.42 6.42 -6.23
N ILE A 34 -4.52 7.12 -5.51
CA ILE A 34 -4.55 7.17 -4.04
C ILE A 34 -5.81 7.92 -3.57
N LEU A 35 -6.13 9.04 -4.20
CA LEU A 35 -7.26 9.88 -3.81
C LEU A 35 -8.60 9.16 -4.01
N GLU A 36 -8.71 8.35 -5.06
CA GLU A 36 -9.91 7.57 -5.37
C GLU A 36 -9.97 6.28 -4.54
N HIS A 37 -8.94 5.43 -4.61
CA HIS A 37 -9.04 4.04 -4.17
C HIS A 37 -8.51 3.75 -2.77
N TRP A 38 -7.71 4.65 -2.18
CA TRP A 38 -7.08 4.37 -0.88
C TRP A 38 -7.87 4.95 0.28
N HIS A 39 -8.41 4.13 1.16
CA HIS A 39 -9.23 4.57 2.29
C HIS A 39 -8.43 4.59 3.57
N ARG A 40 -8.53 5.69 4.32
CA ARG A 40 -7.82 5.88 5.58
C ARG A 40 -8.37 4.91 6.63
N VAL A 41 -7.49 4.17 7.29
CA VAL A 41 -7.86 3.28 8.41
C VAL A 41 -7.22 3.69 9.73
N SER A 42 -7.83 3.27 10.85
CA SER A 42 -7.25 3.51 12.17
C SER A 42 -5.95 2.70 12.35
N LYS A 43 -5.11 3.10 13.31
CA LYS A 43 -3.92 2.30 13.68
C LYS A 43 -4.31 0.91 14.16
N ALA A 44 -5.41 0.81 14.93
CA ALA A 44 -5.90 -0.46 15.44
C ALA A 44 -6.23 -1.43 14.29
N ILE A 45 -6.98 -0.97 13.28
CA ILE A 45 -7.29 -1.77 12.08
C ILE A 45 -6.01 -2.15 11.33
N ALA A 46 -5.09 -1.19 11.14
CA ALA A 46 -3.85 -1.45 10.43
C ALA A 46 -2.97 -2.48 11.14
N PHE A 47 -2.84 -2.40 12.47
CA PHE A 47 -2.04 -3.33 13.27
C PHE A 47 -2.69 -4.69 13.42
N GLN A 48 -4.03 -4.76 13.46
CA GLN A 48 -4.75 -6.02 13.46
C GLN A 48 -4.51 -6.78 12.15
N LYS A 49 -4.63 -6.09 11.01
CA LYS A 49 -4.43 -6.68 9.69
C LYS A 49 -2.96 -6.99 9.40
N ARG A 50 -2.04 -6.14 9.87
CA ARG A 50 -0.60 -6.28 9.63
C ARG A 50 0.21 -5.92 10.89
N PRO A 51 0.44 -6.89 11.80
CA PRO A 51 1.12 -6.65 13.07
C PRO A 51 2.51 -6.03 12.96
N ILE A 52 3.29 -6.38 11.92
CA ILE A 52 4.63 -5.81 11.66
C ILE A 52 4.62 -4.27 11.51
N LEU A 53 3.48 -3.66 11.17
CA LEU A 53 3.35 -2.19 11.13
C LEU A 53 3.42 -1.53 12.50
N ARG A 54 3.17 -2.28 13.58
CA ARG A 54 3.25 -1.79 14.96
C ARG A 54 4.68 -1.46 15.34
N GLU A 55 5.63 -2.31 14.97
CA GLU A 55 7.05 -2.17 15.28
C GLU A 55 7.69 -0.96 14.58
N SER A 56 7.16 -0.56 13.43
CA SER A 56 7.66 0.57 12.64
C SER A 56 6.80 1.83 12.77
N HIS A 57 5.84 1.88 13.70
CA HIS A 57 4.96 3.03 13.86
C HIS A 57 5.66 4.20 14.58
N TYR A 58 5.47 5.42 14.08
CA TYR A 58 5.85 6.66 14.78
C TYR A 58 4.89 7.81 14.43
N LYS A 59 4.97 8.92 15.17
CA LYS A 59 4.07 10.08 15.00
C LYS A 59 4.10 10.61 13.55
N GLY A 60 2.93 10.90 12.99
CA GLY A 60 2.79 11.39 11.60
C GLY A 60 2.54 10.30 10.55
N ARG A 61 2.70 9.01 10.87
CA ARG A 61 2.36 7.91 9.96
C ARG A 61 0.85 7.73 9.80
N ARG A 62 0.42 7.54 8.55
CA ARG A 62 -0.96 7.31 8.13
C ARG A 62 -1.05 5.99 7.36
N TYR A 63 -2.03 5.18 7.70
CA TYR A 63 -2.37 3.88 7.13
C TYR A 63 -3.58 3.96 6.20
N TYR A 64 -3.49 3.26 5.08
CA TYR A 64 -4.55 3.19 4.09
C TYR A 64 -4.76 1.75 3.64
N ILE A 65 -5.96 1.46 3.16
CA ILE A 65 -6.30 0.22 2.46
C ILE A 65 -6.82 0.57 1.07
N CYS A 66 -6.53 -0.23 0.06
CA CYS A 66 -7.01 -0.02 -1.30
C CYS A 66 -8.31 -0.80 -1.52
N ASP A 67 -9.35 -0.16 -2.05
CA ASP A 67 -10.61 -0.84 -2.41
C ASP A 67 -10.50 -1.75 -3.64
N ARG A 68 -9.44 -1.60 -4.43
CA ARG A 68 -9.10 -2.50 -5.55
C ARG A 68 -8.45 -3.81 -5.09
N PHE A 69 -8.26 -4.02 -3.79
CA PHE A 69 -7.76 -5.28 -3.24
C PHE A 69 -8.84 -5.99 -2.42
N ASP A 70 -9.26 -7.15 -2.90
CA ASP A 70 -10.20 -8.00 -2.19
C ASP A 70 -9.45 -8.76 -1.08
N THR A 71 -9.78 -8.46 0.17
CA THR A 71 -9.12 -9.06 1.33
C THR A 71 -9.53 -10.51 1.58
N THR A 72 -10.65 -10.96 1.02
CA THR A 72 -11.17 -12.32 1.12
C THR A 72 -10.50 -13.22 0.09
N THR A 73 -10.56 -12.85 -1.20
CA THR A 73 -9.95 -13.65 -2.28
C THR A 73 -8.47 -13.38 -2.47
N ARG A 74 -7.95 -12.32 -1.83
CA ARG A 74 -6.57 -11.84 -1.94
C ARG A 74 -6.17 -11.49 -3.38
N ARG A 75 -7.12 -11.05 -4.20
CA ARG A 75 -6.89 -10.63 -5.58
C ARG A 75 -6.97 -9.12 -5.72
N CYS A 76 -6.05 -8.55 -6.51
CA CYS A 76 -6.04 -7.13 -6.86
C CYS A 76 -6.68 -6.93 -8.23
N SER A 77 -7.75 -6.14 -8.31
CA SER A 77 -8.42 -5.78 -9.56
C SER A 77 -7.73 -4.65 -10.32
N ALA A 78 -6.70 -4.02 -9.73
CA ALA A 78 -5.80 -3.09 -10.42
C ALA A 78 -4.50 -3.78 -10.88
N HIS A 79 -4.46 -5.13 -10.87
CA HIS A 79 -3.26 -5.88 -11.24
C HIS A 79 -2.86 -5.66 -12.69
N ASP A 80 -3.81 -5.60 -13.62
CA ASP A 80 -3.47 -5.48 -15.04
C ASP A 80 -3.04 -4.05 -15.38
N ASP A 81 -3.77 -3.06 -14.85
CA ASP A 81 -3.49 -1.64 -15.07
C ASP A 81 -2.18 -1.17 -14.41
N ARG A 82 -1.79 -1.79 -13.28
CA ARG A 82 -0.59 -1.48 -12.47
C ARG A 82 -0.34 0.03 -12.40
N PRO A 83 -1.23 0.78 -11.73
CA PRO A 83 -1.09 2.22 -11.61
C PRO A 83 0.31 2.57 -11.09
N PRO A 84 0.85 3.76 -11.39
CA PRO A 84 2.24 4.12 -11.11
C PRO A 84 2.67 3.82 -9.68
N ILE A 85 1.79 4.10 -8.72
CA ILE A 85 1.99 3.80 -7.29
C ILE A 85 2.15 2.29 -7.01
N CYS A 86 1.40 1.42 -7.68
CA CYS A 86 1.53 -0.03 -7.55
C CYS A 86 2.77 -0.57 -8.27
N ARG A 87 3.18 0.06 -9.39
CA ARG A 87 4.39 -0.32 -10.14
C ARG A 87 5.67 0.03 -9.38
N ALA A 88 5.66 1.17 -8.69
CA ALA A 88 6.80 1.67 -7.95
C ALA A 88 6.98 1.02 -6.55
N PHE A 89 6.02 0.18 -6.11
CA PHE A 89 6.14 -0.57 -4.87
C PHE A 89 7.18 -1.71 -4.98
N PRO A 90 8.01 -1.99 -3.94
CA PRO A 90 8.11 -1.29 -2.66
C PRO A 90 9.12 -0.14 -2.65
N GLU A 91 9.90 0.01 -3.72
CA GLU A 91 11.15 0.78 -3.71
C GLU A 91 10.92 2.28 -3.73
N ASN A 92 9.90 2.76 -4.45
CA ASN A 92 9.77 4.17 -4.77
C ASN A 92 8.31 4.63 -4.93
N LEU A 93 7.47 4.43 -3.91
CA LEU A 93 6.12 5.03 -3.87
C LEU A 93 6.12 6.59 -3.91
N ARG A 94 7.28 7.24 -4.02
CA ARG A 94 7.51 8.71 -4.08
C ARG A 94 8.63 9.11 -5.05
N THR A 95 8.71 8.49 -6.21
CA THR A 95 9.25 9.20 -7.39
C THR A 95 8.22 10.31 -7.68
N GLU A 96 8.36 11.55 -7.20
CA GLU A 96 9.43 12.51 -7.51
C GLU A 96 9.85 13.41 -6.30
N GLY A 97 10.71 12.93 -5.40
CA GLY A 97 11.63 13.85 -4.69
C GLY A 97 11.77 13.78 -3.17
N ARG A 98 11.23 12.78 -2.45
CA ARG A 98 11.72 12.39 -1.10
C ARG A 98 11.14 11.04 -0.63
N PRO A 99 11.93 10.15 0.00
CA PRO A 99 11.61 8.72 0.08
C PRO A 99 10.50 8.36 1.08
N LEU A 100 9.50 7.61 0.61
CA LEU A 100 8.72 6.73 1.48
C LEU A 100 9.61 5.56 1.88
N ASN A 101 10.24 5.64 3.05
CA ASN A 101 10.92 4.48 3.64
C ASN A 101 9.89 3.42 4.03
N LEU A 102 9.60 2.50 3.10
CA LEU A 102 8.98 1.20 3.34
C LEU A 102 10.07 0.22 3.77
N ARG A 103 10.75 0.49 4.89
CA ARG A 103 11.74 -0.46 5.41
C ARG A 103 11.02 -1.73 5.84
N ALA A 104 11.51 -2.85 5.29
CA ALA A 104 11.16 -4.23 5.62
C ALA A 104 9.69 -4.60 5.35
N PHE A 105 9.31 -4.68 4.08
CA PHE A 105 8.26 -5.64 3.71
C PHE A 105 8.94 -6.92 3.22
N PRO A 106 8.70 -8.07 3.88
CA PRO A 106 9.19 -9.34 3.37
C PRO A 106 8.67 -9.47 1.93
N GLN A 107 9.59 -9.81 1.03
CA GLN A 107 9.39 -9.95 -0.42
C GLN A 107 7.95 -10.30 -0.76
N CYS A 108 7.28 -9.48 -1.59
CA CYS A 108 5.89 -9.66 -2.06
C CYS A 108 5.49 -11.13 -1.98
N GLY A 109 4.89 -11.46 -0.83
CA GLY A 109 4.74 -12.84 -0.40
C GLY A 109 3.60 -13.39 -1.22
N SER A 110 3.86 -14.39 -2.04
CA SER A 110 2.80 -15.16 -2.68
C SER A 110 1.74 -15.50 -1.62
N ASN A 111 0.55 -14.93 -1.74
CA ASN A 111 -0.61 -15.38 -0.97
C ASN A 111 -1.18 -16.68 -1.54
N GLY A 112 -0.33 -17.47 -2.20
CA GLY A 112 -0.67 -18.83 -2.57
C GLY A 112 -0.94 -19.53 -1.26
N THR A 113 -2.19 -19.92 -1.09
CA THR A 113 -2.64 -20.93 -0.14
C THR A 113 -1.48 -21.89 0.17
N THR A 114 -1.06 -21.95 1.43
CA THR A 114 -0.41 -23.15 1.94
C THR A 114 -1.44 -24.26 1.76
N SER A 115 -1.42 -24.88 0.59
CA SER A 115 -2.10 -26.14 0.36
C SER A 115 -1.35 -27.12 1.25
N SER A 116 -1.99 -27.49 2.36
CA SER A 116 -1.59 -28.62 3.17
C SER A 116 -1.40 -29.82 2.26
N ARG A 117 -0.17 -30.34 2.19
CA ARG A 117 0.14 -31.73 1.88
C ARG A 117 1.41 -32.11 2.62
#